data_AF-A0A1C6GRP9-F1
#
_entry.id   AF-A0A1C6GRP9-F1
#
_cell.length_a   1.000
_cell.length_b   1.000
_cell.length_c   1.000
_cell.angle_alpha   90.00
_cell.angle_beta   90.00
_cell.angle_gamma   90.00
#
_symmetry.space_group_name_H-M   'P 1'
#
loop_
_entity.id
_entity.type
_entity.pdbx_description
1 polymer ?
#
loop_
_entity_poly.entity_id
_entity_poly.type
_entity_poly.pdbx_seq_one_letter_code
_entity_poly.pdbx_strand_id
1 'polypeptide(L)'
;MEYSNVRVRKRYNKLIAYLMADGVCIAIMGIIGIFLSFTDRFSESLNVQGAVMFLLVALVGSAITGLVTLYVFSRTPRDERLLTWLRCLCLGLMIGLKIVLTVFVITIPLLIKLDLNAKYYEYDYTGYFDGDEIRLIDLQYKCNTWKK
;
A
#
# COMPACT_ATOMS: atom_id res chain seq x y z
N MET A 1 -40.12 -23.90 -19.02
CA MET A 1 -38.79 -23.62 -18.43
C MET A 1 -38.38 -22.25 -18.90
N GLU A 2 -38.90 -21.23 -18.23
CA GLU A 2 -38.69 -19.85 -18.62
C GLU A 2 -37.42 -19.36 -17.93
N TYR A 3 -36.44 -18.96 -18.75
CA TYR A 3 -35.17 -18.40 -18.31
C TYR A 3 -35.43 -17.27 -17.32
N SER A 4 -35.21 -17.54 -16.04
CA SER A 4 -35.23 -16.55 -14.96
C SER A 4 -34.06 -15.60 -15.14
N ASN A 5 -34.25 -14.66 -16.07
CA ASN A 5 -33.46 -13.45 -16.28
C ASN A 5 -33.70 -12.44 -15.14
N VAL A 6 -33.78 -12.95 -13.91
CA VAL A 6 -33.82 -12.15 -12.69
C VAL A 6 -32.40 -12.20 -12.17
N ARG A 7 -31.62 -11.16 -12.54
CA ARG A 7 -30.39 -10.72 -11.88
C ARG A 7 -30.27 -11.41 -10.52
N VAL A 8 -29.37 -12.38 -10.38
CA VAL A 8 -28.92 -12.82 -9.04
C VAL A 8 -28.47 -11.55 -8.36
N ARG A 9 -29.36 -10.97 -7.54
CA ARG A 9 -29.21 -9.61 -7.03
C ARG A 9 -27.93 -9.65 -6.23
N LYS A 10 -26.87 -8.98 -6.71
CA LYS A 10 -25.59 -8.90 -5.99
C LYS A 10 -25.94 -8.41 -4.58
N ARG A 11 -25.86 -9.33 -3.59
CA ARG A 11 -26.25 -9.04 -2.20
C ARG A 11 -25.23 -8.13 -1.50
N TYR A 12 -24.07 -7.94 -2.14
CA TYR A 12 -22.96 -7.09 -1.72
C TYR A 12 -22.46 -6.25 -2.91
N ASN A 13 -21.95 -5.05 -2.61
CA ASN A 13 -21.34 -4.15 -3.58
C ASN A 13 -19.83 -4.40 -3.68
N LYS A 14 -19.20 -3.90 -4.75
CA LYS A 14 -17.73 -3.96 -4.92
C LYS A 14 -16.98 -3.34 -3.73
N LEU A 15 -17.50 -2.25 -3.17
CA LEU A 15 -16.95 -1.60 -1.97
C LEU A 15 -16.95 -2.52 -0.74
N ILE A 16 -18.04 -3.26 -0.53
CA ILE A 16 -18.18 -4.19 0.62
C ILE A 16 -17.20 -5.35 0.47
N ALA A 17 -17.08 -5.90 -0.74
CA ALA A 17 -16.10 -6.94 -1.04
C ALA A 17 -14.67 -6.46 -0.79
N TYR A 18 -14.36 -5.23 -1.20
CA TYR A 18 -13.06 -4.62 -0.95
C TYR A 18 -12.80 -4.43 0.56
N LEU A 19 -13.72 -3.81 1.29
CA LEU A 19 -13.57 -3.55 2.74
C LEU A 19 -13.40 -4.84 3.54
N MET A 20 -14.09 -5.90 3.11
CA MET A 20 -13.99 -7.23 3.72
C MET A 20 -12.61 -7.85 3.52
N ALA A 21 -12.09 -7.83 2.28
CA ALA A 21 -10.77 -8.37 1.99
C ALA A 21 -9.67 -7.55 2.68
N ASP A 22 -9.80 -6.22 2.66
CA ASP A 22 -8.85 -5.31 3.29
C ASP A 22 -8.81 -5.52 4.81
N GLY A 23 -9.96 -5.62 5.48
CA GLY A 23 -10.03 -5.93 6.91
C GLY A 23 -9.41 -7.28 7.27
N VAL A 24 -9.61 -8.32 6.44
CA VAL A 24 -8.97 -9.64 6.63
C VAL A 24 -7.45 -9.53 6.48
N CYS A 25 -6.97 -8.83 5.45
CA CYS A 25 -5.55 -8.61 5.23
C CYS A 25 -4.91 -7.85 6.40
N ILE A 26 -5.55 -6.78 6.89
CA ILE A 26 -5.07 -6.01 8.04
C ILE A 26 -5.01 -6.88 9.31
N ALA A 27 -6.03 -7.71 9.55
CA ALA A 27 -6.05 -8.62 10.68
C ALA A 27 -4.89 -9.63 10.61
N ILE A 28 -4.67 -10.23 9.44
CA ILE A 28 -3.57 -11.18 9.21
C ILE A 28 -2.21 -10.49 9.39
N MET A 29 -2.02 -9.31 8.79
CA MET A 29 -0.78 -8.54 8.91
C MET A 29 -0.49 -8.13 10.36
N GLY A 30 -1.52 -7.76 11.12
CA GLY A 30 -1.40 -7.48 12.55
C GLY A 30 -0.96 -8.72 13.34
N ILE A 31 -1.56 -9.89 13.10
CA ILE A 31 -1.16 -11.15 13.75
C ILE A 31 0.28 -11.54 13.39
N ILE A 32 0.67 -11.42 12.12
CA ILE A 32 2.05 -11.67 11.68
C ILE A 32 3.01 -10.69 12.35
N GLY A 33 2.66 -9.41 12.44
CA GLY A 33 3.45 -8.39 13.12
C GLY A 33 3.66 -8.71 14.60
N ILE A 34 2.62 -9.19 15.29
CA ILE A 34 2.72 -9.67 16.67
C ILE A 34 3.69 -10.85 16.74
N PHE A 35 3.52 -11.87 15.89
CA PHE A 35 4.38 -13.06 15.89
C PHE A 35 5.87 -12.71 15.65
N LEU A 36 6.14 -11.83 14.68
CA LEU A 36 7.50 -11.35 14.40
C LEU A 36 8.08 -10.53 15.56
N SER A 37 7.25 -9.81 16.31
CA SER A 37 7.68 -9.06 17.51
C SER A 37 8.21 -9.99 18.62
N PHE A 38 7.75 -11.24 18.66
CA PHE A 38 8.23 -12.25 19.61
C PHE A 38 9.45 -13.05 19.12
N THR A 39 9.89 -12.84 17.87
CA THR A 39 11.10 -13.49 17.36
C THR A 39 12.34 -12.65 17.67
N ASP A 40 13.36 -13.27 18.27
CA ASP A 40 14.57 -12.60 18.79
C ASP A 40 15.37 -11.77 17.77
N ARG A 41 15.10 -11.89 16.46
CA ARG A 41 15.75 -11.07 15.43
C ARG A 41 15.22 -9.65 15.33
N PHE A 42 14.04 -9.38 15.87
CA PHE A 42 13.37 -8.07 15.79
C PHE A 42 13.16 -7.40 17.15
N SER A 43 13.39 -8.13 18.25
CA SER A 43 13.09 -7.72 19.63
C SER A 43 13.83 -6.45 20.09
N GLU A 44 15.03 -6.17 19.58
CA GLU A 44 15.74 -4.91 19.90
C GLU A 44 15.08 -3.67 19.28
N SER A 45 14.40 -3.83 18.14
CA SER A 45 13.71 -2.73 17.43
C SER A 45 12.22 -2.62 17.78
N LEU A 46 11.61 -3.73 18.21
CA LEU A 46 10.20 -3.87 18.50
C LEU A 46 9.97 -3.97 20.00
N ASN A 47 10.05 -2.82 20.66
CA ASN A 47 9.65 -2.64 22.06
C ASN A 47 8.18 -3.07 22.28
N VAL A 48 7.77 -3.28 23.54
CA VAL A 48 6.39 -3.60 23.97
C VAL A 48 5.35 -2.70 23.29
N GLN A 49 5.70 -1.43 23.07
CA GLN A 49 4.88 -0.45 22.37
C GLN A 49 4.53 -0.86 20.92
N GLY A 50 5.46 -1.46 20.19
CA GLY A 50 5.22 -1.92 18.81
C GLY A 50 4.30 -3.14 18.75
N ALA A 51 4.46 -4.09 19.69
CA ALA A 51 3.54 -5.23 19.81
C ALA A 51 2.11 -4.79 20.13
N VAL A 52 1.93 -3.78 21.00
CA VAL A 52 0.62 -3.17 21.31
C VAL A 52 0.01 -2.51 20.08
N MET A 53 0.81 -1.81 19.27
CA MET A 53 0.33 -1.22 18.02
C MET A 53 -0.17 -2.27 17.02
N PHE A 54 0.58 -3.37 16.84
CA PHE A 54 0.13 -4.47 15.96
C PHE A 54 -1.15 -5.15 16.47
N LEU A 55 -1.31 -5.25 17.80
CA LEU A 55 -2.54 -5.75 18.42
C LEU A 55 -3.73 -4.83 18.14
N LEU A 56 -3.56 -3.52 18.30
CA LEU A 56 -4.61 -2.55 17.97
C LEU A 56 -5.00 -2.61 16.49
N VAL A 57 -4.02 -2.73 15.59
CA VAL A 57 -4.26 -2.88 14.15
C VAL A 57 -5.05 -4.17 13.85
N ALA A 58 -4.67 -5.29 14.45
CA ALA A 58 -5.39 -6.56 14.31
C ALA A 58 -6.84 -6.47 14.84
N LEU A 59 -7.03 -5.79 15.97
CA LEU A 59 -8.34 -5.60 16.59
C LEU A 59 -9.25 -4.71 15.74
N VAL A 60 -8.73 -3.62 15.19
CA VAL A 60 -9.49 -2.74 14.28
C VAL A 60 -9.83 -3.49 12.98
N GLY A 61 -8.87 -4.20 12.39
CA GLY A 61 -9.09 -4.98 11.16
C GLY A 61 -10.15 -6.07 11.34
N SER A 62 -10.10 -6.79 12.46
CA SER A 62 -11.10 -7.81 12.79
C SER A 62 -12.47 -7.22 13.11
N ALA A 63 -12.56 -6.06 13.77
CA ALA A 63 -13.83 -5.37 14.02
C ALA A 63 -14.52 -4.93 12.72
N ILE A 64 -13.76 -4.33 11.79
CA ILE A 64 -14.27 -3.92 10.47
C ILE A 64 -14.76 -5.16 9.69
N THR A 65 -13.94 -6.22 9.66
CA THR A 65 -14.29 -7.48 8.99
C THR A 65 -15.54 -8.11 9.60
N GLY A 66 -15.67 -8.09 10.93
CA GLY A 66 -16.81 -8.60 11.66
C GLY A 66 -18.09 -7.85 11.32
N LEU A 67 -18.07 -6.51 11.34
CA LEU A 67 -19.21 -5.67 10.97
C LEU A 67 -19.66 -5.92 9.53
N VAL A 68 -18.71 -6.01 8.60
CA VAL A 68 -19.01 -6.30 7.19
C VAL A 68 -19.57 -7.71 7.01
N THR A 69 -19.00 -8.70 7.71
CA THR A 69 -19.48 -10.09 7.67
C THR A 69 -20.90 -10.20 8.21
N LEU A 70 -21.19 -9.53 9.34
CA LEU A 70 -22.53 -9.46 9.91
C LEU A 70 -23.52 -8.79 8.96
N TYR A 71 -23.11 -7.70 8.31
CA TYR A 71 -23.92 -7.01 7.31
C TYR A 71 -24.26 -7.94 6.13
N VAL A 72 -23.28 -8.69 5.60
CA VAL A 72 -23.51 -9.66 4.51
C VAL A 72 -24.39 -10.82 4.97
N PHE A 73 -24.20 -11.32 6.20
CA PHE A 73 -24.98 -12.44 6.75
C PHE A 73 -26.42 -12.06 7.09
N SER A 74 -26.68 -10.79 7.44
CA SER A 74 -28.05 -10.29 7.65
C SER A 74 -28.89 -10.33 6.37
N ARG A 75 -28.25 -10.29 5.19
CA ARG A 75 -28.91 -10.25 3.87
C ARG A 75 -28.87 -11.58 3.12
N THR A 76 -28.27 -12.62 3.70
CA THR A 76 -28.00 -13.90 3.04
C THR A 76 -28.62 -15.08 3.83
N PRO A 77 -29.42 -15.96 3.18
CA PRO A 77 -30.00 -17.15 3.80
C PRO A 77 -28.89 -18.09 4.27
N ARG A 78 -29.15 -18.84 5.36
CA ARG A 78 -28.13 -19.61 6.09
C ARG A 78 -27.31 -20.54 5.19
N ASP A 79 -27.95 -21.15 4.21
CA ASP A 79 -27.38 -22.19 3.36
C ASP A 79 -26.35 -21.64 2.34
N GLU A 80 -26.45 -20.35 2.00
CA GLU A 80 -25.57 -19.70 1.02
C GLU A 80 -24.47 -18.83 1.65
N ARG A 81 -24.42 -18.72 2.99
CA ARG A 81 -23.57 -17.74 3.69
C ARG A 81 -22.08 -17.93 3.43
N LEU A 82 -21.58 -19.15 3.60
CA LEU A 82 -20.16 -19.48 3.42
C LEU A 82 -19.70 -19.25 1.98
N LEU A 83 -20.49 -19.70 1.00
CA LEU A 83 -20.16 -19.53 -0.41
C LEU A 83 -20.19 -18.05 -0.83
N THR A 84 -21.15 -17.29 -0.30
CA THR A 84 -21.25 -15.84 -0.54
C THR A 84 -20.08 -15.09 0.10
N TRP A 85 -19.67 -15.48 1.30
CA TRP A 85 -18.53 -14.94 2.04
C TRP A 85 -17.21 -15.17 1.27
N LEU A 86 -16.96 -16.41 0.82
CA LEU A 86 -15.78 -16.76 0.03
C LEU A 86 -15.73 -16.00 -1.30
N ARG A 87 -16.85 -15.89 -2.02
CA ARG A 87 -16.92 -15.11 -3.27
C ARG A 87 -16.66 -13.63 -3.02
N CYS A 88 -17.20 -13.08 -1.94
CA CYS A 88 -16.99 -11.69 -1.53
C CYS A 88 -15.51 -11.41 -1.23
N LEU A 89 -14.86 -12.31 -0.48
CA LEU A 89 -13.44 -12.24 -0.17
C LEU A 89 -12.56 -12.34 -1.44
N CYS A 90 -12.85 -13.30 -2.32
CA CYS A 90 -12.10 -13.50 -3.56
C CYS A 90 -12.20 -12.28 -4.50
N LEU A 91 -13.40 -11.71 -4.64
CA LEU A 91 -13.59 -10.47 -5.40
C LEU A 91 -12.85 -9.28 -4.78
N GLY A 92 -12.88 -9.16 -3.45
CA GLY A 92 -12.13 -8.14 -2.74
C GLY A 92 -10.63 -8.24 -2.98
N LEU A 93 -10.06 -9.45 -2.91
CA LEU A 93 -8.65 -9.70 -3.21
C LEU A 93 -8.28 -9.36 -4.65
N MET A 94 -9.12 -9.73 -5.64
CA MET A 94 -8.87 -9.36 -7.04
C MET A 94 -8.87 -7.84 -7.26
N ILE A 95 -9.74 -7.10 -6.56
CA ILE A 95 -9.77 -5.63 -6.62
C ILE A 95 -8.52 -5.05 -5.95
N GLY A 96 -8.15 -5.55 -4.77
CA GLY A 96 -6.95 -5.13 -4.04
C GLY A 96 -5.69 -5.33 -4.88
N LEU A 97 -5.53 -6.50 -5.50
CA LEU A 97 -4.37 -6.78 -6.35
C LEU A 97 -4.26 -5.81 -7.53
N LYS A 98 -5.39 -5.42 -8.14
CA LYS A 98 -5.40 -4.40 -9.21
C LYS A 98 -4.98 -3.03 -8.71
N ILE A 99 -5.44 -2.62 -7.53
CA ILE A 99 -5.06 -1.33 -6.93
C ILE A 99 -3.56 -1.32 -6.63
N VAL A 100 -3.05 -2.37 -5.97
CA VAL A 100 -1.63 -2.52 -5.65
C VAL A 100 -0.79 -2.44 -6.93
N LEU A 101 -1.17 -3.20 -7.98
CA LEU A 101 -0.44 -3.18 -9.24
C LEU A 101 -0.47 -1.81 -9.93
N THR A 102 -1.60 -1.10 -9.87
CA THR A 102 -1.72 0.27 -10.41
C THR A 102 -0.81 1.24 -9.64
N VAL A 103 -0.79 1.15 -8.31
CA VAL A 103 0.09 1.98 -7.47
C VAL A 103 1.55 1.66 -7.78
N PHE A 104 1.94 0.39 -7.86
CA PHE A 104 3.32 0.01 -8.20
C PHE A 104 3.76 0.57 -9.56
N VAL A 105 2.91 0.49 -10.59
CA VAL A 105 3.23 1.01 -11.94
C VAL A 105 3.41 2.54 -11.94
N ILE A 106 2.70 3.27 -11.06
CA ILE A 106 2.84 4.74 -10.96
C ILE A 106 4.02 5.12 -10.07
N THR A 107 4.21 4.43 -8.95
CA THR A 107 5.23 4.76 -7.94
C THR A 107 6.65 4.45 -8.43
N ILE A 108 6.87 3.35 -9.15
CA ILE A 108 8.22 2.97 -9.63
C ILE A 108 8.82 4.06 -10.54
N PRO A 109 8.14 4.56 -11.59
CA PRO A 109 8.68 5.66 -12.41
C PRO A 109 8.90 6.94 -11.62
N LEU A 110 8.07 7.22 -10.63
CA LEU A 110 8.13 8.44 -9.83
C LEU A 110 9.33 8.40 -8.86
N LEU A 111 9.60 7.24 -8.26
CA LEU A 111 10.80 6.99 -7.46
C LEU A 111 12.07 7.04 -8.31
N ILE A 112 12.06 6.45 -9.52
CA ILE A 112 13.21 6.53 -10.44
C ILE A 112 13.50 7.98 -10.84
N LYS A 113 12.47 8.78 -11.12
CA LYS A 113 12.64 10.21 -11.44
C LYS A 113 13.19 11.00 -10.24
N LEU A 114 12.72 10.72 -9.04
CA LEU A 114 13.23 11.36 -7.82
C LEU A 114 14.69 10.96 -7.52
N ASP A 115 15.06 9.68 -7.69
CA ASP A 115 16.44 9.20 -7.51
C ASP A 115 17.39 9.80 -8.56
N LEU A 116 16.96 9.87 -9.82
CA LEU A 116 17.72 10.55 -10.87
C LEU A 116 17.90 12.03 -10.54
N ASN A 117 16.84 12.74 -10.14
CA ASN A 117 16.93 14.15 -9.80
C ASN A 117 17.86 14.37 -8.59
N ALA A 118 17.77 13.52 -7.57
CA ALA A 118 18.67 13.56 -6.42
C ALA A 118 20.14 13.33 -6.83
N LYS A 119 20.42 12.34 -7.69
CA LYS A 119 21.76 12.12 -8.25
C LYS A 119 22.25 13.30 -9.08
N TYR A 120 21.39 13.92 -9.90
CA TYR A 120 21.77 15.11 -10.65
C TYR A 120 22.18 16.27 -9.73
N TYR A 121 21.50 16.46 -8.59
CA TYR A 121 21.92 17.46 -7.59
C TYR A 121 23.19 17.07 -6.84
N GLU A 122 23.47 15.78 -6.66
CA GLU A 122 24.69 15.28 -6.02
C GLU A 122 25.92 15.37 -6.95
N TYR A 123 25.74 15.29 -8.27
CA TYR A 123 26.82 15.47 -9.26
C TYR A 123 27.11 16.93 -9.65
N ASP A 124 26.26 17.90 -9.27
CA ASP A 124 26.44 19.31 -9.64
C ASP A 124 27.28 20.14 -8.64
N TYR A 125 27.82 19.51 -7.59
CA TYR A 125 28.73 20.17 -6.66
C TYR A 125 29.85 19.23 -6.22
N THR A 126 30.97 19.27 -6.94
CA THR A 126 32.37 19.27 -6.44
C THR A 126 33.33 18.77 -7.51
N GLY A 127 33.48 19.54 -8.58
CA GLY A 127 34.70 19.48 -9.39
C GLY A 127 35.74 20.39 -8.73
N TYR A 128 36.64 19.81 -7.93
CA TYR A 128 37.85 20.53 -7.50
C TYR A 128 38.84 20.57 -8.68
N PHE A 129 39.19 21.77 -9.11
CA PHE A 129 40.36 22.00 -9.96
C PHE A 129 41.27 22.95 -9.17
N ASP A 130 42.45 22.47 -8.79
CA ASP A 130 43.44 23.23 -8.01
C ASP A 130 42.96 23.77 -6.64
N GLY A 131 42.14 22.99 -5.92
CA GLY A 131 41.85 23.27 -4.50
C GLY A 131 40.87 24.41 -4.21
N ASP A 132 40.34 25.09 -5.23
CA ASP A 132 39.27 26.08 -5.08
C ASP A 132 37.93 25.57 -5.65
N GLU A 133 36.84 25.82 -4.92
CA GLU A 133 35.47 25.46 -5.30
C GLU A 133 34.96 26.36 -6.45
N ILE A 134 34.80 25.81 -7.65
CA ILE A 134 34.23 26.54 -8.79
C ILE A 134 32.74 26.20 -8.93
N ARG A 135 31.86 27.17 -8.67
CA ARG A 135 30.43 27.09 -9.01
C ARG A 135 30.23 27.42 -10.50
N LEU A 136 29.63 26.50 -11.26
CA LEU A 136 29.39 26.57 -12.72
C LEU A 136 28.56 27.78 -13.20
N ILE A 137 27.98 28.58 -12.30
CA ILE A 137 27.27 29.82 -12.65
C ILE A 137 28.25 30.92 -13.13
N ASP A 138 29.55 30.84 -12.79
CA ASP A 138 30.53 31.89 -13.10
C ASP A 138 31.21 31.75 -14.48
N LEU A 139 31.14 30.58 -15.11
CA LEU A 139 31.75 30.34 -16.44
C LEU A 139 31.00 31.06 -17.58
N GLN A 140 29.69 31.26 -17.44
CA GLN A 140 28.91 31.95 -18.46
C GLN A 140 29.06 33.48 -18.39
N TYR A 141 29.38 34.03 -17.21
CA TYR A 141 29.66 35.46 -17.05
C TYR A 141 31.08 35.84 -17.48
N LYS A 142 32.08 34.98 -17.21
CA LYS A 142 33.46 35.22 -17.66
C LYS A 142 33.67 35.06 -19.17
N CYS A 143 32.89 34.23 -19.87
CA CYS A 143 33.06 34.09 -21.33
C CYS A 143 32.60 35.35 -22.11
N ASN A 144 31.73 36.19 -21.51
CA ASN A 144 31.26 37.43 -22.14
C ASN A 144 32.17 38.65 -21.91
N THR A 145 33.08 38.61 -20.93
CA THR A 145 34.04 39.71 -20.69
C THR A 145 35.34 39.59 -21.48
N TRP A 146 35.62 38.44 -22.10
CA TRP A 146 36.75 38.24 -23.01
C TRP A 146 36.42 38.53 -24.48
N LYS A 147 35.19 38.99 -24.77
CA LYS A 147 34.70 39.27 -26.13
C LYS A 147 34.48 40.77 -26.41
N LYS A 148 35.14 41.66 -25.66
CA LYS A 148 35.22 43.10 -25.93
C LYS A 148 36.66 43.55 -26.02
#